data_AF-A0AAX1U5Q4-F1
#
_entry.id   AF-A0AAX1U5Q4-F1
#
_cell.length_a   1.000
_cell.length_b   1.000
_cell.length_c   1.000
_cell.angle_alpha   90.00
_cell.angle_beta   90.00
_cell.angle_gamma   90.00
#
_symmetry.space_group_name_H-M   'P 1'
#
loop_
_entity.id
_entity.type
_entity.pdbx_description
1 polymer ?
#
loop_
_entity_poly.entity_id
_entity_poly.type
_entity_poly.pdbx_seq_one_letter_code
_entity_poly.pdbx_strand_id
1 'polypeptide(L)'
;MSFLDVLEYKYQESLDQSNTFTQYHKRYIVNILRADTGTSITFEYQCNPGFLKPTLYNCLGCLVRDAVAWEQCNDDIDEFQAAFGYTKASECFKAFVGCKENYNKLMALCGSEQVYDWLVEYYEDF
;
A
#
# COMPACT_ATOMS: atom_id res chain seq x y z
N MET A 1 11.98 -20.90 2.36
CA MET A 1 12.22 -19.49 2.06
C MET A 1 10.86 -18.87 1.87
N SER A 2 10.47 -17.99 2.79
CA SER A 2 9.21 -17.25 2.77
C SER A 2 9.22 -16.23 1.64
N PHE A 3 8.04 -15.80 1.17
CA PHE A 3 7.91 -14.67 0.26
C PHE A 3 8.62 -13.41 0.80
N LEU A 4 8.58 -13.18 2.11
CA LEU A 4 9.25 -12.03 2.73
C LEU A 4 10.78 -12.12 2.69
N ASP A 5 11.35 -13.33 2.61
CA ASP A 5 12.81 -13.53 2.61
C ASP A 5 13.47 -13.07 1.30
N VAL A 6 12.69 -12.97 0.21
CA VAL A 6 13.18 -12.57 -1.12
C VAL A 6 12.91 -11.09 -1.43
N LEU A 7 12.37 -10.33 -0.47
CA LEU A 7 12.09 -8.91 -0.65
C LEU A 7 13.27 -8.05 -0.21
N GLU A 8 13.76 -7.22 -1.13
CA GLU A 8 14.65 -6.12 -0.85
C GLU A 8 13.86 -4.82 -0.73
N TYR A 9 14.19 -4.01 0.27
CA TYR A 9 13.45 -2.79 0.62
C TYR A 9 14.37 -1.58 0.65
N LYS A 10 13.94 -0.49 0.00
CA LYS A 10 14.60 0.82 0.06
C LYS A 10 13.56 1.92 0.14
N TYR A 11 13.91 3.01 0.81
CA TYR A 11 13.11 4.23 0.81
C TYR A 11 13.99 5.47 0.77
N GLN A 12 13.41 6.57 0.29
CA GLN A 12 14.00 7.90 0.34
C GLN A 12 12.93 8.92 0.67
N GLU A 13 13.29 10.03 1.31
CA GLU A 13 12.36 11.16 1.49
C GLU A 13 11.96 11.69 0.11
N SER A 14 10.66 11.92 -0.08
CA SER A 14 10.16 12.52 -1.32
C SER A 14 10.61 13.97 -1.41
N LEU A 15 10.94 14.44 -2.61
CA LEU A 15 11.16 15.87 -2.86
C LEU A 15 9.84 16.67 -2.74
N ASP A 16 8.70 16.02 -2.96
CA ASP A 16 7.38 16.58 -2.73
C ASP A 16 6.86 16.20 -1.33
N GLN A 17 6.70 17.21 -0.47
CA GLN A 17 6.14 17.09 0.88
C GLN A 17 4.77 17.79 1.00
N SER A 18 4.08 18.04 -0.12
CA SER A 18 2.71 18.58 -0.13
C SER A 18 1.69 17.51 0.25
N ASN A 19 0.45 17.88 0.57
CA ASN A 19 -0.67 16.94 0.81
C ASN A 19 -0.35 15.82 1.82
N THR A 20 0.40 16.15 2.87
CA THR A 20 0.63 15.22 3.97
C THR A 20 -0.58 15.18 4.90
N PHE A 21 -0.81 14.06 5.57
CA PHE A 21 -1.95 13.92 6.50
C PHE A 21 -1.95 15.01 7.60
N THR A 22 -0.75 15.40 8.06
CA THR A 22 -0.53 16.53 8.98
C THR A 22 0.85 17.14 8.70
N GLN A 23 1.14 18.33 9.24
CA GLN A 23 2.48 18.94 9.18
C GLN A 23 3.62 18.08 9.77
N TYR A 24 3.31 17.10 10.62
CA TYR A 24 4.30 16.20 11.22
C TYR A 24 4.54 14.94 10.40
N HIS A 25 3.73 14.68 9.37
CA HIS A 25 3.94 13.55 8.48
C HIS A 25 4.95 13.93 7.40
N LYS A 26 5.82 12.98 7.08
CA LYS A 26 6.72 13.06 5.93
C LYS A 26 6.29 12.04 4.89
N ARG A 27 6.47 12.41 3.62
CA ARG A 27 6.30 11.52 2.47
C ARG A 27 7.62 10.89 2.07
N TYR A 28 7.57 9.61 1.75
CA TYR A 28 8.69 8.79 1.30
C TYR A 28 8.33 8.11 -0.02
N ILE A 29 9.31 7.95 -0.89
CA ILE A 29 9.21 7.06 -2.04
C ILE A 29 9.81 5.72 -1.62
N VAL A 30 8.98 4.69 -1.64
CA VAL A 30 9.34 3.32 -1.24
C VAL A 30 9.50 2.47 -2.49
N ASN A 31 10.56 1.69 -2.54
CA ASN A 31 10.80 0.67 -3.55
C ASN A 31 10.92 -0.70 -2.86
N ILE A 32 10.16 -1.67 -3.36
CA ILE A 32 10.26 -3.07 -2.97
C ILE A 32 10.65 -3.87 -4.22
N LEU A 33 11.75 -4.61 -4.14
CA LEU A 33 12.22 -5.52 -5.18
C LEU A 33 12.04 -6.96 -4.69
N ARG A 34 11.41 -7.78 -5.50
CA ARG A 34 11.38 -9.22 -5.34
C ARG A 34 12.57 -9.83 -6.08
N ALA A 35 13.59 -10.24 -5.35
CA ALA A 35 14.91 -10.56 -5.89
C ALA A 35 14.93 -11.82 -6.78
N ASP A 36 14.06 -12.79 -6.52
CA ASP A 36 13.96 -14.05 -7.27
C ASP A 36 13.31 -13.88 -8.65
N THR A 37 12.42 -12.90 -8.82
CA THR A 37 11.74 -12.62 -10.11
C THR A 37 12.22 -11.35 -10.79
N GLY A 38 12.90 -10.46 -10.06
CA GLY A 38 13.24 -9.11 -10.52
C GLY A 38 12.06 -8.14 -10.54
N THR A 39 10.88 -8.54 -10.07
CA THR A 39 9.71 -7.66 -10.01
C THR A 39 9.96 -6.54 -9.01
N SER A 40 9.80 -5.29 -9.43
CA SER A 40 9.93 -4.15 -8.54
C SER A 40 8.68 -3.28 -8.57
N ILE A 41 8.27 -2.82 -7.39
CA ILE A 41 7.19 -1.85 -7.24
C ILE A 41 7.71 -0.61 -6.53
N THR A 42 7.15 0.53 -6.91
CA THR A 42 7.44 1.83 -6.30
C THR A 42 6.11 2.51 -5.95
N PHE A 43 6.04 3.07 -4.75
CA PHE A 43 4.84 3.76 -4.26
C PHE A 43 5.22 4.83 -3.22
N GLU A 44 4.27 5.74 -2.97
CA GLU A 44 4.42 6.75 -1.93
C GLU A 44 3.95 6.19 -0.59
N TYR A 45 4.70 6.47 0.46
CA TYR A 45 4.34 6.13 1.84
C TYR A 45 4.43 7.38 2.70
N GLN A 46 3.48 7.57 3.60
CA GLN A 46 3.50 8.69 4.53
C GLN A 46 3.44 8.18 5.97
N CYS A 47 4.30 8.70 6.83
CA CYS A 47 4.25 8.42 8.26
C CYS A 47 4.73 9.62 9.06
N ASN A 48 4.41 9.65 10.35
CA ASN A 48 5.02 10.59 11.27
C ASN A 48 6.34 9.99 11.79
N PRO A 49 7.52 10.49 11.36
CA PRO A 49 8.82 9.94 11.74
C PRO A 49 9.13 10.09 13.23
N GLY A 50 8.39 10.92 13.97
CA GLY A 50 8.49 11.02 15.43
C GLY A 50 7.95 9.78 16.16
N PHE A 51 7.07 9.01 15.51
CA PHE A 51 6.49 7.79 16.07
C PHE A 51 6.91 6.54 15.30
N LEU A 52 7.03 6.63 13.97
CA LEU A 52 7.25 5.48 13.11
C LEU A 52 8.18 5.82 11.95
N LYS A 53 9.21 4.99 11.73
CA LYS A 53 10.03 5.07 10.53
C LYS A 53 9.49 4.13 9.44
N PRO A 54 9.72 4.44 8.16
CA PRO A 54 9.46 3.51 7.08
C PRO A 54 10.24 2.21 7.31
N THR A 55 9.51 1.10 7.38
CA THR A 55 10.05 -0.26 7.42
C THR A 55 9.35 -1.06 6.34
N LEU A 56 9.98 -2.14 5.85
CA LEU A 56 9.34 -3.05 4.89
C LEU A 56 7.96 -3.48 5.40
N TYR A 57 7.88 -3.88 6.67
CA TYR A 57 6.66 -4.35 7.30
C TYR A 57 5.54 -3.29 7.28
N ASN A 58 5.82 -2.07 7.75
CA ASN A 58 4.80 -1.01 7.80
C ASN A 58 4.36 -0.59 6.39
N CYS A 59 5.30 -0.49 5.45
CA CYS A 59 5.00 -0.07 4.09
C CYS A 59 4.19 -1.14 3.34
N LEU A 60 4.57 -2.41 3.49
CA LEU A 60 3.85 -3.53 2.88
C LEU A 60 2.47 -3.73 3.51
N GLY A 61 2.36 -3.61 4.84
CA GLY A 61 1.07 -3.65 5.54
C GLY A 61 0.11 -2.53 5.09
N CYS A 62 0.62 -1.34 4.81
CA CYS A 62 -0.21 -0.27 4.21
C CYS A 62 -0.69 -0.64 2.79
N LEU A 63 0.17 -1.19 1.93
CA LEU A 63 -0.26 -1.67 0.61
C LEU A 63 -1.32 -2.76 0.71
N VAL A 64 -1.16 -3.70 1.64
CA VAL A 64 -2.15 -4.77 1.88
C VAL A 64 -3.49 -4.17 2.28
N ARG A 65 -3.51 -3.20 3.22
CA ARG A 65 -4.75 -2.54 3.63
C ARG A 65 -5.45 -1.80 2.49
N ASP A 66 -4.69 -1.10 1.65
CA ASP A 66 -5.23 -0.43 0.46
C ASP A 66 -5.80 -1.45 -0.54
N ALA A 67 -5.09 -2.55 -0.77
CA ALA A 67 -5.52 -3.61 -1.68
C ALA A 67 -6.82 -4.28 -1.22
N VAL A 68 -6.88 -4.66 0.05
CA VAL A 68 -8.05 -5.26 0.69
C VAL A 68 -9.24 -4.29 0.68
N ALA A 69 -9.01 -3.01 0.96
CA ALA A 69 -10.06 -1.98 0.91
C ALA A 69 -10.73 -1.88 -0.47
N TRP A 70 -9.95 -1.98 -1.55
CA TRP A 70 -10.51 -1.98 -2.91
C TRP A 70 -11.19 -3.31 -3.25
N GLU A 71 -10.54 -4.43 -2.93
CA GLU A 71 -11.04 -5.78 -3.24
C GLU A 71 -12.37 -6.08 -2.53
N GLN A 72 -12.50 -5.71 -1.25
CA GLN A 72 -13.73 -5.89 -0.47
C GLN A 72 -14.92 -5.09 -1.01
N CYS A 73 -14.67 -4.03 -1.77
CA CYS A 73 -15.70 -3.25 -2.45
C CYS A 73 -15.94 -3.72 -3.89
N ASN A 74 -15.38 -4.87 -4.31
CA ASN A 74 -15.63 -5.52 -5.60
C ASN A 74 -15.51 -4.60 -6.83
N ASP A 75 -14.51 -3.69 -6.82
CA ASP A 75 -14.31 -2.65 -7.85
C ASP A 75 -15.53 -1.72 -8.05
N ASP A 76 -16.38 -1.57 -7.02
CA ASP A 76 -17.53 -0.66 -6.99
C ASP A 76 -17.21 0.58 -6.15
N ILE A 77 -17.22 1.74 -6.82
CA ILE A 77 -16.92 3.03 -6.19
C ILE A 77 -18.03 3.50 -5.25
N ASP A 78 -19.29 3.15 -5.50
CA ASP A 78 -20.41 3.51 -4.64
C ASP A 78 -20.36 2.71 -3.33
N GLU A 79 -20.01 1.42 -3.41
CA GLU A 79 -19.74 0.59 -2.22
C GLU A 79 -18.53 1.12 -1.44
N PHE A 80 -17.44 1.45 -2.12
CA PHE A 80 -16.26 2.06 -1.51
C PHE A 80 -16.60 3.39 -0.82
N GLN A 81 -17.39 4.24 -1.47
CA GLN A 81 -17.84 5.50 -0.87
C GLN A 81 -18.63 5.26 0.41
N ALA A 82 -19.56 4.31 0.40
CA ALA A 82 -20.40 3.97 1.54
C ALA A 82 -19.57 3.36 2.69
N ALA A 83 -18.65 2.44 2.39
CA ALA A 83 -17.83 1.76 3.38
C ALA A 83 -16.88 2.70 4.12
N PHE A 84 -16.26 3.65 3.40
CA PHE A 84 -15.26 4.58 3.96
C PHE A 84 -15.82 5.97 4.31
N GLY A 85 -17.11 6.22 4.07
CA GLY A 85 -17.79 7.44 4.50
C GLY A 85 -17.34 8.71 3.76
N TYR A 86 -16.88 8.59 2.52
CA TYR A 86 -16.47 9.77 1.75
C TYR A 86 -17.67 10.66 1.40
N THR A 87 -17.57 11.94 1.78
CA THR A 87 -18.61 12.94 1.51
C THR A 87 -18.37 13.73 0.22
N LYS A 88 -17.10 13.78 -0.24
CA LYS A 88 -16.72 14.44 -1.49
C LYS A 88 -16.35 13.40 -2.53
N ALA A 89 -17.05 13.43 -3.67
CA ALA A 89 -16.81 12.53 -4.79
C ALA A 89 -15.35 12.56 -5.29
N SER A 90 -14.72 13.75 -5.32
CA SER A 90 -13.34 13.90 -5.79
C SER A 90 -12.30 13.29 -4.84
N GLU A 91 -12.57 13.24 -3.53
CA GLU A 91 -11.71 12.56 -2.55
C GLU A 91 -11.91 11.04 -2.64
N CYS A 92 -13.18 10.60 -2.73
CA CYS A 92 -13.53 9.19 -2.92
C CYS A 92 -12.86 8.61 -4.16
N PHE A 93 -13.00 9.28 -5.30
CA PHE A 93 -12.44 8.82 -6.57
C PHE A 93 -10.91 8.68 -6.51
N LYS A 94 -10.23 9.65 -5.89
CA LYS A 94 -8.76 9.58 -5.72
C LYS A 94 -8.35 8.40 -4.84
N ALA A 95 -9.04 8.19 -3.73
CA ALA A 95 -8.76 7.07 -2.82
C ALA A 95 -9.03 5.72 -3.49
N PHE A 96 -10.17 5.56 -4.15
CA PHE A 96 -10.57 4.34 -4.86
C PHE A 96 -9.54 3.96 -5.94
N VAL A 97 -9.15 4.92 -6.79
CA VAL A 97 -8.12 4.69 -7.82
C VAL A 97 -6.77 4.36 -7.18
N GLY A 98 -6.38 5.06 -6.13
CA GLY A 98 -5.13 4.78 -5.41
C GLY A 98 -5.08 3.37 -4.82
N CYS A 99 -6.18 2.92 -4.21
CA CYS A 99 -6.31 1.58 -3.65
C CYS A 99 -6.23 0.51 -4.75
N LYS A 100 -6.91 0.72 -5.88
CA LYS A 100 -6.82 -0.16 -7.07
C LYS A 100 -5.40 -0.25 -7.63
N GLU A 101 -4.70 0.87 -7.73
CA GLU A 101 -3.30 0.89 -8.17
C GLU A 101 -2.39 0.11 -7.22
N ASN A 102 -2.62 0.24 -5.91
CA ASN A 102 -1.86 -0.48 -4.88
C ASN A 102 -2.16 -1.98 -4.89
N TYR A 103 -3.43 -2.39 -5.08
CA TYR A 103 -3.81 -3.77 -5.35
C TYR A 103 -3.03 -4.34 -6.55
N ASN A 104 -3.04 -3.65 -7.69
CA ASN A 104 -2.35 -4.12 -8.89
C ASN A 104 -0.83 -4.25 -8.70
N LYS A 105 -0.20 -3.29 -8.01
CA LYS A 105 1.23 -3.38 -7.65
C LYS A 105 1.49 -4.57 -6.73
N LEU A 106 0.67 -4.76 -5.71
CA LEU A 106 0.83 -5.85 -4.75
C LEU A 106 0.65 -7.21 -5.42
N MET A 107 -0.37 -7.38 -6.27
CA MET A 107 -0.57 -8.58 -7.08
C MET A 107 0.61 -8.86 -8.00
N ALA A 108 1.15 -7.84 -8.67
CA ALA A 108 2.33 -7.99 -9.50
C ALA A 108 3.56 -8.46 -8.68
N LEU A 109 3.76 -7.90 -7.49
CA LEU A 109 4.84 -8.30 -6.58
C LEU A 109 4.67 -9.75 -6.10
N CYS A 110 3.45 -10.14 -5.71
CA CYS A 110 3.11 -11.49 -5.24
C CYS A 110 3.25 -12.52 -6.38
N GLY A 111 2.89 -12.14 -7.61
CA GLY A 111 2.99 -12.99 -8.80
C GLY A 111 1.95 -14.12 -8.87
N SER A 112 1.14 -14.31 -7.83
CA SER A 112 0.00 -15.21 -7.80
C SER A 112 -0.98 -14.83 -6.68
N GLU A 113 -2.26 -15.22 -6.85
CA GLU A 113 -3.30 -15.06 -5.82
C GLU A 113 -2.94 -15.79 -4.53
N GLN A 114 -2.41 -17.02 -4.62
CA GLN A 114 -1.99 -17.78 -3.43
C GLN A 114 -0.99 -17.04 -2.53
N VAL A 115 -0.04 -16.30 -3.12
CA VAL A 115 0.94 -15.53 -2.34
C VAL A 115 0.31 -14.25 -1.79
N TYR A 116 -0.61 -13.64 -2.53
CA TYR A 116 -1.38 -12.50 -2.08
C TYR A 116 -2.27 -12.87 -0.89
N ASP A 117 -3.05 -13.95 -0.97
CA ASP A 117 -3.93 -14.42 0.10
C ASP A 117 -3.14 -14.70 1.38
N TRP A 118 -2.01 -15.42 1.26
CA TRP A 118 -1.11 -15.66 2.39
C TRP A 118 -0.58 -14.36 3.01
N LEU A 119 -0.28 -13.36 2.18
CA LEU A 119 0.22 -12.07 2.66
C LEU A 119 -0.88 -11.28 3.37
N VAL A 120 -2.12 -11.33 2.87
CA VAL A 120 -3.28 -10.72 3.52
C VAL A 120 -3.48 -11.36 4.90
N GLU A 121 -3.56 -12.68 4.98
CA GLU A 121 -3.69 -13.43 6.24
C GLU A 121 -2.56 -13.07 7.23
N TYR A 122 -1.31 -13.01 6.76
CA TYR A 122 -0.15 -12.64 7.57
C TYR A 122 -0.28 -11.25 8.24
N TYR A 123 -0.95 -10.29 7.60
CA TYR A 123 -1.18 -8.95 8.14
C TYR A 123 -2.52 -8.79 8.87
N GLU A 124 -3.44 -9.74 8.77
CA GLU A 124 -4.67 -9.78 9.59
C GLU A 124 -4.41 -10.33 11.00
N ASP A 125 -3.45 -11.25 11.14
CA ASP A 125 -3.08 -11.89 12.41
C ASP A 125 -2.18 -11.01 13.34
N PHE A 126 -1.86 -9.78 12.92
CA PHE A 126 -0.93 -8.86 13.59
C PHE A 126 -1.57 -7.50 13.97
#